data_AF-A0A9E1QC15-F1
#
_entry.id   AF-A0A9E1QC15-F1
#
_cell.length_a   1.000
_cell.length_b   1.000
_cell.length_c   1.000
_cell.angle_alpha   90.00
_cell.angle_beta   90.00
_cell.angle_gamma   90.00
#
_symmetry.space_group_name_H-M   'P 1'
#
loop_
_entity.id
_entity.type
_entity.pdbx_description
1 polymer ?
#
loop_
_entity_poly.entity_id
_entity_poly.type
_entity_poly.pdbx_seq_one_letter_code
_entity_poly.pdbx_strand_id
1 'polypeptide(L)'
;KQLPSMNQRISDAYNHTRDFVNFITKTLPSAKINFVSQELALLGFTPSVFSLDLPTKGTTVEEKETYKRALNLKLINLMITKIPNESKFCVSYGQLKGSYWTIPATSTQGTTKEGDKDYIVRVSLSPNMNLALHKKVFLEFATNI
;
A
#
# COMPACT_ATOMS: atom_id res chain seq x y z
N LYS A 1 -20.82 19.78 -9.95
CA LYS A 1 -20.09 19.97 -8.67
C LYS A 1 -18.62 20.21 -9.01
N GLN A 2 -17.99 21.28 -8.54
CA GLN A 2 -16.55 21.49 -8.75
C GLN A 2 -15.72 20.52 -7.90
N LEU A 3 -14.54 20.15 -8.40
CA LEU A 3 -13.58 19.34 -7.67
C LEU A 3 -12.89 20.20 -6.59
N PRO A 4 -12.53 19.62 -5.43
CA PRO A 4 -11.66 20.29 -4.47
C PRO A 4 -10.33 20.71 -5.11
N SER A 5 -9.70 21.74 -4.54
CA SER A 5 -8.40 22.22 -5.00
C SER A 5 -7.34 21.11 -4.96
N MET A 6 -6.29 21.25 -5.78
CA MET A 6 -5.20 20.28 -5.78
C MET A 6 -4.53 20.16 -4.40
N ASN A 7 -4.32 21.29 -3.72
CA ASN A 7 -3.73 21.32 -2.38
C ASN A 7 -4.60 20.57 -1.36
N GLN A 8 -5.92 20.76 -1.42
CA GLN A 8 -6.85 20.04 -0.55
C GLN A 8 -6.77 18.53 -0.82
N ARG A 9 -6.78 18.12 -2.09
CA ARG A 9 -6.70 16.70 -2.47
C ARG A 9 -5.39 16.04 -2.03
N ILE A 10 -4.27 16.75 -2.12
CA ILE A 10 -2.96 16.26 -1.65
C ILE A 10 -2.97 16.10 -0.12
N SER A 11 -3.44 17.13 0.60
CA SER A 11 -3.53 17.11 2.06
C SER A 11 -4.41 15.96 2.57
N ASP A 12 -5.61 15.80 2.00
CA ASP A 12 -6.56 14.77 2.42
C ASP A 12 -6.03 13.36 2.13
N ALA A 13 -5.42 13.16 0.95
CA ALA A 13 -4.81 11.89 0.59
C ALA A 13 -3.63 11.55 1.52
N TYR A 14 -2.78 12.53 1.85
CA TYR A 14 -1.69 12.33 2.81
C TYR A 14 -2.22 11.96 4.21
N ASN A 15 -3.26 12.64 4.70
CA ASN A 15 -3.85 12.35 6.00
C ASN A 15 -4.40 10.92 6.06
N HIS A 16 -5.11 10.48 5.02
CA HIS A 16 -5.55 9.08 4.91
C HIS A 16 -4.36 8.12 4.89
N THR A 17 -3.32 8.41 4.12
CA THR A 17 -2.13 7.56 4.03
C THR A 17 -1.41 7.46 5.37
N ARG A 18 -1.18 8.57 6.07
CA ARG A 18 -0.54 8.59 7.38
C ARG A 18 -1.35 7.79 8.41
N ASP A 19 -2.67 7.99 8.44
CA ASP A 19 -3.54 7.26 9.35
C ASP A 19 -3.55 5.75 9.04
N PHE A 20 -3.58 5.37 7.76
CA PHE A 20 -3.51 3.97 7.36
C PHE A 20 -2.15 3.33 7.69
N VAL A 21 -1.04 4.03 7.43
CA VAL A 21 0.30 3.58 7.80
C VAL A 21 0.41 3.36 9.30
N ASN A 22 -0.02 4.33 10.11
CA ASN A 22 -0.03 4.21 11.57
C ASN A 22 -0.86 3.01 12.06
N PHE A 23 -2.01 2.78 11.41
CA PHE A 23 -2.84 1.61 11.69
C PHE A 23 -2.15 0.29 11.35
N ILE A 24 -1.51 0.20 10.19
CA ILE A 24 -0.76 -1.01 9.78
C ILE A 24 0.39 -1.26 10.74
N THR A 25 1.16 -0.24 11.12
CA THR A 25 2.27 -0.37 12.09
C THR A 25 1.81 -0.95 13.43
N LYS A 26 0.62 -0.56 13.91
CA LYS A 26 0.03 -1.11 15.15
C LYS A 26 -0.50 -2.53 14.98
N THR A 27 -1.10 -2.81 13.82
CA THR A 27 -1.82 -4.07 13.57
C THR A 27 -0.88 -5.20 13.15
N LEU A 28 0.18 -4.89 12.42
CA LEU A 28 1.18 -5.84 11.93
C LEU A 28 2.58 -5.27 12.15
N PRO A 29 3.09 -5.23 13.41
CA PRO A 29 4.38 -4.63 13.75
C PRO A 29 5.58 -5.30 13.06
N SER A 30 5.43 -6.55 12.62
CA SER A 30 6.46 -7.31 11.90
C SER A 30 6.60 -6.90 10.43
N ALA A 31 5.65 -6.12 9.88
CA ALA A 31 5.77 -5.58 8.54
C ALA A 31 6.65 -4.33 8.54
N LYS A 32 7.49 -4.18 7.51
CA LYS A 32 8.29 -2.96 7.33
C LYS A 32 7.54 -2.02 6.39
N ILE A 33 7.45 -0.76 6.77
CA ILE A 33 6.79 0.27 5.97
C ILE A 33 7.80 1.34 5.61
N ASN A 34 7.94 1.59 4.31
CA ASN A 34 8.70 2.72 3.80
C ASN A 34 7.70 3.83 3.46
N PHE A 35 7.64 4.84 4.34
CA PHE A 35 6.82 6.03 4.17
C PHE A 35 7.60 7.27 4.62
N VAL A 36 7.17 8.45 4.19
CA VAL A 36 7.83 9.71 4.52
C VAL A 36 7.91 9.91 6.04
N SER A 37 9.05 10.40 6.54
CA SER A 37 9.21 10.75 7.95
C SER A 37 8.35 11.96 8.32
N GLN A 38 8.11 12.15 9.62
CA GLN A 38 7.37 13.32 10.11
C GLN A 38 8.13 14.62 9.81
N GLU A 39 9.46 14.60 9.92
CA GLU A 39 10.34 15.73 9.62
C GLU A 39 10.22 16.17 8.16
N LEU A 40 10.28 15.23 7.22
CA LEU A 40 10.09 15.54 5.80
C LEU A 40 8.66 16.02 5.51
N ALA A 41 7.65 15.50 6.20
CA ALA A 41 6.29 15.99 6.06
C ALA A 41 6.13 17.45 6.51
N LEU A 42 6.85 17.89 7.54
CA LEU A 42 6.87 19.29 8.00
C LEU A 42 7.53 20.23 6.97
N LEU A 43 8.45 19.71 6.15
CA LEU A 43 9.04 20.43 5.02
C LEU A 43 8.12 20.46 3.77
N GLY A 44 6.90 19.94 3.87
CA GLY A 44 5.92 19.93 2.78
C GLY A 44 5.92 18.67 1.91
N PHE A 45 6.73 17.65 2.24
CA PHE A 45 6.69 16.36 1.53
C PHE A 45 5.53 15.51 2.05
N THR A 46 4.34 15.66 1.45
CA THR A 46 3.12 14.94 1.84
C THR A 46 2.65 13.95 0.75
N PRO A 47 3.42 12.89 0.44
CA PRO A 47 3.01 11.88 -0.51
C PRO A 47 1.84 11.06 0.04
N SER A 48 0.96 10.61 -0.85
CA SER A 48 -0.11 9.65 -0.51
C SER A 48 0.25 8.20 -0.85
N VAL A 49 1.53 7.93 -1.07
CA VAL A 49 2.06 6.62 -1.48
C VAL A 49 3.05 6.09 -0.45
N PHE A 50 2.97 4.80 -0.15
CA PHE A 50 3.93 4.09 0.70
C PHE A 50 4.22 2.70 0.15
N SER A 51 5.31 2.11 0.65
CA SER A 51 5.67 0.73 0.36
C SER A 51 5.56 -0.14 1.62
N LEU A 52 5.04 -1.34 1.46
CA LEU A 52 4.77 -2.32 2.50
C LEU A 52 5.50 -3.61 2.17
N ASP A 53 6.42 -3.98 3.05
CA ASP A 53 7.15 -5.24 3.04
C ASP A 53 6.55 -6.16 4.12
N LEU A 54 5.85 -7.20 3.67
CA LEU A 54 5.13 -8.13 4.55
C LEU A 54 6.10 -9.14 5.20
N PRO A 55 5.80 -9.61 6.42
CA PRO A 55 6.60 -10.64 7.06
C PRO A 55 6.64 -11.92 6.22
N THR A 56 7.81 -12.54 6.15
CA THR A 56 8.02 -13.77 5.39
C THR A 56 8.33 -14.98 6.28
N LYS A 57 8.10 -16.18 5.77
CA LYS A 57 8.35 -17.47 6.40
C LYS A 57 9.18 -18.34 5.44
N GLY A 58 10.05 -19.19 5.97
CA GLY A 58 10.94 -20.06 5.19
C GLY A 58 12.35 -20.13 5.75
N THR A 59 13.06 -21.19 5.40
CA THR A 59 14.46 -21.44 5.80
C THR A 59 15.44 -20.96 4.74
N THR A 60 15.10 -21.13 3.46
CA THR A 60 15.92 -20.66 2.33
C THR A 60 15.48 -19.29 1.82
N VAL A 61 16.29 -18.69 0.95
CA VAL A 61 15.96 -17.41 0.30
C VAL A 61 14.76 -17.58 -0.63
N GLU A 62 14.71 -18.69 -1.37
CA GLU A 62 13.67 -19.02 -2.35
C GLU A 62 12.32 -19.27 -1.69
N GLU A 63 12.31 -19.97 -0.54
CA GLU A 63 11.10 -20.18 0.26
C GLU A 63 10.54 -18.86 0.77
N LYS A 64 11.41 -18.00 1.32
CA LYS A 64 11.03 -16.68 1.81
C LYS A 64 10.51 -15.78 0.70
N GLU A 65 11.11 -15.82 -0.49
CA GLU A 65 10.62 -15.07 -1.63
C GLU A 65 9.26 -15.57 -2.11
N THR A 66 9.12 -16.89 -2.26
CA THR A 66 7.87 -17.50 -2.74
C THR A 66 6.72 -17.18 -1.78
N TYR A 67 6.97 -17.29 -0.46
CA TYR A 67 5.99 -16.92 0.56
C TYR A 67 5.64 -15.42 0.49
N LYS A 68 6.65 -14.54 0.39
CA LYS A 68 6.44 -13.09 0.28
C LYS A 68 5.61 -12.72 -0.95
N ARG A 69 5.94 -13.28 -2.12
CA ARG A 69 5.20 -13.07 -3.38
C ARG A 69 3.74 -13.52 -3.27
N ALA A 70 3.51 -14.72 -2.72
CA ALA A 70 2.16 -15.25 -2.51
C ALA A 70 1.36 -14.40 -1.51
N LEU A 71 1.98 -13.97 -0.42
CA LEU A 71 1.36 -13.17 0.62
C LEU A 71 0.97 -11.78 0.11
N ASN A 72 1.83 -11.14 -0.68
CA ASN A 72 1.53 -9.87 -1.34
C ASN A 72 0.30 -9.97 -2.24
N LEU A 73 0.25 -11.01 -3.09
CA LEU A 73 -0.90 -11.24 -3.97
C LEU A 73 -2.17 -11.55 -3.16
N LYS A 74 -2.06 -12.31 -2.07
CA LYS A 74 -3.19 -12.58 -1.15
C LYS A 74 -3.76 -11.28 -0.59
N LEU A 75 -2.90 -10.37 -0.12
CA LEU A 75 -3.33 -9.05 0.38
C LEU A 75 -4.05 -8.25 -0.71
N ILE A 76 -3.41 -8.07 -1.87
CA ILE A 76 -3.98 -7.26 -2.96
C ILE A 76 -5.33 -7.82 -3.42
N ASN A 77 -5.41 -9.14 -3.63
CA ASN A 77 -6.64 -9.81 -4.03
C ASN A 77 -7.74 -9.63 -2.97
N LEU A 78 -7.43 -9.76 -1.68
CA LEU A 78 -8.42 -9.50 -0.63
C LEU A 78 -8.96 -8.07 -0.69
N MET A 79 -8.07 -7.07 -0.84
CA MET A 79 -8.46 -5.66 -0.88
C MET A 79 -9.37 -5.34 -2.08
N ILE A 80 -9.04 -5.85 -3.28
CA ILE A 80 -9.86 -5.61 -4.49
C ILE A 80 -11.16 -6.40 -4.47
N THR A 81 -11.19 -7.62 -3.90
CA THR A 81 -12.41 -8.43 -3.83
C THR A 81 -13.39 -7.88 -2.81
N LYS A 82 -12.92 -7.45 -1.63
CA LYS A 82 -13.78 -6.94 -0.56
C LYS A 82 -14.18 -5.47 -0.76
N ILE A 83 -13.40 -4.71 -1.53
CA ILE A 83 -13.64 -3.28 -1.79
C ILE A 83 -13.58 -2.98 -3.30
N PRO A 84 -14.37 -3.64 -4.16
CA PRO A 84 -14.22 -3.56 -5.62
C PRO A 84 -14.44 -2.15 -6.19
N ASN A 85 -15.18 -1.31 -5.47
CA ASN A 85 -15.49 0.06 -5.88
C ASN A 85 -14.42 1.09 -5.47
N GLU A 86 -13.47 0.72 -4.61
CA GLU A 86 -12.43 1.62 -4.11
C GLU A 86 -11.03 1.01 -4.06
N SER A 87 -10.84 -0.26 -4.41
CA SER A 87 -9.52 -0.89 -4.46
C SER A 87 -9.29 -1.45 -5.85
N LYS A 88 -8.16 -1.09 -6.46
CA LYS A 88 -7.76 -1.62 -7.77
C LYS A 88 -6.32 -2.08 -7.75
N PHE A 89 -6.05 -3.19 -8.43
CA PHE A 89 -4.70 -3.60 -8.77
C PHE A 89 -4.26 -2.78 -10.00
N CYS A 90 -3.51 -1.71 -9.77
CA CYS A 90 -3.17 -0.72 -10.80
C CYS A 90 -1.79 -0.12 -10.56
N VAL A 91 -1.02 0.06 -11.63
CA VAL A 91 0.35 0.62 -11.60
C VAL A 91 0.40 2.14 -11.44
N SER A 92 -0.75 2.81 -11.51
CA SER A 92 -0.85 4.28 -11.38
C SER A 92 -0.91 4.72 -9.91
N TYR A 93 -0.91 6.03 -9.68
CA TYR A 93 -1.06 6.67 -8.37
C TYR A 93 -1.65 8.09 -8.55
N GLY A 94 -2.09 8.72 -7.45
CA GLY A 94 -2.69 10.07 -7.50
C GLY A 94 -4.17 10.09 -7.90
N GLN A 95 -4.87 8.96 -7.76
CA GLN A 95 -6.28 8.84 -8.07
C GLN A 95 -7.17 9.68 -7.14
N LEU A 96 -8.32 10.11 -7.65
CA LEU A 96 -9.28 10.91 -6.88
C LEU A 96 -10.10 10.09 -5.88
N LYS A 97 -10.32 8.80 -6.15
CA LYS A 97 -11.17 7.91 -5.34
C LYS A 97 -10.52 6.56 -5.10
N GLY A 98 -10.67 6.04 -3.89
CA GLY A 98 -10.18 4.74 -3.47
C GLY A 98 -8.66 4.64 -3.31
N SER A 99 -8.12 3.49 -3.66
CA SER A 99 -6.75 3.07 -3.46
C SER A 99 -6.26 2.23 -4.63
N TYR A 100 -4.99 2.39 -4.96
CA TYR A 100 -4.29 1.55 -5.92
C TYR A 100 -3.23 0.72 -5.22
N TRP A 101 -3.17 -0.54 -5.59
CA TRP A 101 -2.27 -1.55 -5.09
C TRP A 101 -1.44 -2.08 -6.26
N THR A 102 -0.14 -2.22 -6.08
CA THR A 102 0.73 -2.80 -7.11
C THR A 102 1.94 -3.51 -6.53
N ILE A 103 2.54 -4.38 -7.33
CA ILE A 103 3.85 -4.98 -7.09
C ILE A 103 4.76 -4.46 -8.22
N PRO A 104 5.66 -3.49 -7.97
CA PRO A 104 6.52 -2.92 -9.00
C PRO A 104 7.34 -3.98 -9.75
N ALA A 105 7.83 -5.01 -9.05
CA ALA A 105 8.60 -6.13 -9.60
C ALA A 105 7.88 -6.88 -10.75
N THR A 106 6.56 -6.99 -10.70
CA THR A 106 5.76 -7.71 -11.72
C THR A 106 5.15 -6.80 -12.77
N SER A 107 5.46 -5.50 -12.74
CA SER A 107 4.83 -4.51 -13.60
C SER A 107 5.85 -3.54 -14.18
N THR A 108 6.17 -2.49 -13.43
CA THR A 108 7.02 -1.39 -13.89
C THR A 108 8.51 -1.74 -13.95
N GLN A 109 8.94 -2.85 -13.34
CA GLN A 109 10.33 -3.33 -13.32
C GLN A 109 10.59 -4.48 -14.31
N GLY A 110 9.83 -4.54 -15.41
CA GLY A 110 9.94 -5.63 -16.40
C GLY A 110 11.33 -5.82 -17.03
N THR A 111 12.14 -4.75 -17.09
CA THR A 111 13.52 -4.78 -17.62
C THR A 111 14.60 -4.96 -16.54
N THR A 112 14.21 -4.97 -15.25
CA THR A 112 15.13 -5.20 -14.13
C THR A 112 15.47 -6.68 -14.04
N LYS A 113 16.73 -7.01 -13.74
CA LYS A 113 17.15 -8.41 -13.54
C LYS A 113 16.37 -9.01 -12.37
N GLU A 114 15.97 -10.27 -12.48
CA GLU A 114 15.11 -10.92 -11.48
C GLU A 114 15.69 -10.84 -10.05
N GLY A 115 17.00 -11.05 -9.89
CA GLY A 115 17.67 -10.95 -8.59
C GLY A 115 17.76 -9.54 -8.00
N ASP A 116 17.50 -8.50 -8.81
CA ASP A 116 17.52 -7.09 -8.38
C ASP A 116 16.10 -6.56 -8.12
N LYS A 117 15.06 -7.36 -8.39
CA LYS A 117 13.66 -6.95 -8.18
C LYS A 117 13.29 -7.07 -6.71
N ASP A 118 12.65 -6.02 -6.20
CA ASP A 118 12.06 -6.04 -4.86
C ASP A 118 10.55 -6.28 -4.93
N TYR A 119 10.13 -7.44 -4.46
CA TYR A 119 8.73 -7.86 -4.43
C TYR A 119 8.00 -7.25 -3.24
N ILE A 120 7.86 -5.92 -3.23
CA ILE A 120 7.12 -5.17 -2.22
C ILE A 120 5.77 -4.72 -2.74
N VAL A 121 4.82 -4.56 -1.83
CA VAL A 121 3.53 -3.94 -2.15
C VAL A 121 3.71 -2.43 -2.13
N ARG A 122 3.24 -1.74 -3.16
CA ARG A 122 3.13 -0.28 -3.18
C ARG A 122 1.66 0.10 -3.18
N VAL A 123 1.31 1.02 -2.28
CA VAL A 123 -0.07 1.45 -2.05
C VAL A 123 -0.18 2.95 -2.23
N SER A 124 -1.15 3.40 -3.01
CA SER A 124 -1.51 4.80 -3.22
C SER A 124 -2.91 5.03 -2.72
N LEU A 125 -3.12 5.95 -1.77
CA LEU A 125 -4.45 6.33 -1.29
C LEU A 125 -4.91 7.66 -1.88
N SER A 126 -6.23 7.84 -1.90
CA SER A 126 -6.90 9.01 -2.46
C SER A 126 -7.53 9.87 -1.37
N PRO A 127 -7.92 11.11 -1.68
CA PRO A 127 -8.67 11.94 -0.75
C PRO A 127 -10.13 11.48 -0.54
N ASN A 128 -10.67 10.63 -1.42
CA ASN A 128 -12.06 10.16 -1.32
C ASN A 128 -12.09 8.64 -1.23
N MET A 129 -12.12 8.12 0.00
CA MET A 129 -12.21 6.69 0.27
C MET A 129 -12.85 6.42 1.64
N ASN A 130 -13.41 5.24 1.82
CA ASN A 130 -13.87 4.78 3.11
C ASN A 130 -12.70 4.18 3.91
N LEU A 131 -11.86 5.02 4.50
CA LEU A 131 -10.67 4.57 5.23
C LEU A 131 -10.96 3.52 6.31
N ALA A 132 -12.11 3.63 7.00
CA ALA A 132 -12.52 2.66 8.02
C ALA A 132 -12.75 1.25 7.42
N LEU A 133 -13.36 1.16 6.23
CA LEU A 133 -13.52 -0.11 5.52
C LEU A 133 -12.18 -0.70 5.09
N HIS A 134 -11.26 0.13 4.59
CA HIS A 134 -9.91 -0.33 4.22
C HIS A 134 -9.13 -0.87 5.43
N LYS A 135 -9.20 -0.17 6.57
CA LYS A 135 -8.65 -0.66 7.85
C LYS A 135 -9.26 -1.98 8.28
N LYS A 136 -10.59 -2.13 8.17
CA LYS A 136 -11.30 -3.37 8.52
C LYS A 136 -10.85 -4.56 7.68
N VAL A 137 -10.75 -4.40 6.37
CA VAL A 137 -10.31 -5.49 5.47
C VAL A 137 -8.82 -5.80 5.69
N PHE A 138 -7.98 -4.79 5.92
CA PHE A 138 -6.58 -5.02 6.28
C PHE A 138 -6.44 -5.76 7.62
N LEU A 139 -7.27 -5.45 8.62
CA LEU A 139 -7.29 -6.19 9.87
C LEU A 139 -7.65 -7.66 9.65
N GLU A 140 -8.69 -7.93 8.84
CA GLU A 140 -9.06 -9.30 8.45
C GLU A 140 -7.87 -10.02 7.80
N PHE A 141 -7.11 -9.36 6.94
CA PHE A 141 -5.88 -9.93 6.40
C PHE A 141 -4.86 -10.24 7.52
N ALA A 142 -4.54 -9.25 8.36
CA ALA A 142 -3.50 -9.37 9.38
C ALA A 142 -3.82 -10.45 10.43
N THR A 143 -5.09 -10.70 10.74
CA THR A 143 -5.51 -11.78 11.66
C THR A 143 -5.42 -13.19 11.05
N ASN A 144 -5.23 -13.30 9.72
CA ASN A 144 -5.31 -14.56 8.97
C ASN A 144 -3.97 -14.94 8.28
N ILE A 145 -2.83 -14.49 8.82
CA ILE A 145 -1.48 -14.73 8.27
C ILE A 145 -0.52 -15.32 9.30
#